data_AF-A0A098EU19-F1
#
_entry.id   AF-A0A098EU19-F1
#
_cell.length_a   1.000
_cell.length_b   1.000
_cell.length_c   1.000
_cell.angle_alpha   90.00
_cell.angle_beta   90.00
_cell.angle_gamma   90.00
#
_symmetry.space_group_name_H-M   'P 1'
#
loop_
_entity.id
_entity.type
_entity.pdbx_description
1 polymer ?
#
loop_
_entity_poly.entity_id
_entity_poly.type
_entity_poly.pdbx_seq_one_letter_code
_entity_poly.pdbx_strand_id
1 'polypeptide(L)'
;MLIKARGVPIWIQCLEALLRMLPKNHPVIPKITRNLKNRRKGYTGEKDSDYYAKLLDPKTFFILHDLCLTHNKLNFQIDTLLLTTRFITVVEIKTLSGDLFFKEIQDSSPFPITKRLRVETIPWFRH
;
A
#
# COMPACT_ATOMS: atom_id res chain seq x y z
N MET A 1 -4.49 14.77 -13.95
CA MET A 1 -3.10 15.16 -14.09
C MET A 1 -2.34 14.56 -12.93
N LEU A 2 -1.31 13.77 -13.21
CA LEU A 2 -0.42 13.25 -12.18
C LEU A 2 0.54 14.36 -11.76
N ILE A 3 0.42 14.84 -10.53
CA ILE A 3 1.27 15.91 -9.97
C ILE A 3 2.50 15.31 -9.28
N LYS A 4 2.30 14.23 -8.52
CA LYS A 4 3.37 13.54 -7.81
C LYS A 4 3.31 12.04 -8.08
N ALA A 5 4.30 11.55 -8.82
CA ALA A 5 4.46 10.13 -9.11
C ALA A 5 4.96 9.36 -7.88
N ARG A 6 4.58 8.08 -7.78
CA ARG A 6 5.04 7.18 -6.71
C ARG A 6 6.49 6.77 -6.95
N GLY A 7 7.36 7.08 -5.99
CA GLY A 7 8.76 6.63 -5.99
C GLY A 7 8.93 5.33 -5.20
N VAL A 8 10.07 4.64 -5.36
CA VAL A 8 10.42 3.53 -4.47
C VAL A 8 10.81 4.10 -3.10
N PRO A 9 10.14 3.70 -2.00
CA PRO A 9 10.45 4.20 -0.67
C PRO A 9 11.92 4.01 -0.28
N ILE A 10 12.53 5.03 0.34
CA ILE A 10 13.95 5.00 0.73
C ILE A 10 14.31 3.79 1.60
N TRP A 11 13.41 3.38 2.49
CA TRP A 11 13.61 2.22 3.35
C TRP A 11 13.78 0.91 2.58
N ILE A 12 13.09 0.75 1.44
CA ILE A 12 13.27 -0.43 0.58
C ILE A 12 14.68 -0.40 -0.01
N GLN A 13 15.11 0.77 -0.52
CA GLN A 13 16.44 0.95 -1.10
C GLN A 13 17.55 0.70 -0.05
N CYS A 14 17.39 1.21 1.17
CA CYS A 14 18.31 0.98 2.27
C CYS A 14 18.41 -0.50 2.67
N LEU A 15 17.30 -1.22 2.74
CA LEU A 15 17.30 -2.66 3.07
C LEU A 15 17.96 -3.48 1.96
N GLU A 16 17.73 -3.12 0.70
CA GLU A 16 18.40 -3.75 -0.45
C GLU A 16 19.90 -3.50 -0.45
N ALA A 17 20.32 -2.25 -0.17
CA ALA A 17 21.72 -1.91 -0.01
C ALA A 17 22.37 -2.71 1.14
N LEU A 18 21.69 -2.80 2.28
CA LEU A 18 22.17 -3.53 3.44
C LEU A 18 22.35 -5.03 3.14
N LEU A 19 21.44 -5.65 2.39
CA LEU A 19 21.60 -7.05 1.95
C LEU A 19 22.77 -7.24 1.00
N ARG A 20 23.09 -6.26 0.14
CA ARG A 20 24.27 -6.32 -0.74
C ARG A 20 25.59 -6.18 0.04
N MET A 21 25.58 -5.47 1.16
CA MET A 21 26.78 -5.17 1.94
C MET A 21 27.14 -6.28 2.96
N LEU A 22 26.15 -7.03 3.46
CA LEU A 22 26.38 -8.03 4.49
C LEU A 22 27.01 -9.32 3.95
N PRO A 23 27.92 -9.97 4.70
CA PRO A 23 28.38 -11.31 4.38
C PRO A 23 27.19 -12.29 4.31
N LYS A 24 27.20 -13.22 3.35
CA LYS A 24 26.08 -14.14 3.07
C LYS A 24 25.58 -14.94 4.29
N ASN A 25 26.45 -15.19 5.27
CA ASN A 25 26.14 -15.97 6.47
C ASN A 25 25.81 -15.10 7.69
N HIS A 26 25.62 -13.79 7.52
CA HIS A 26 25.33 -12.92 8.67
C HIS A 26 23.96 -13.25 9.27
N PRO A 27 23.85 -13.47 10.59
CA PRO A 27 22.61 -13.94 11.25
C PRO A 27 21.41 -12.98 11.17
N VAL A 28 21.61 -11.75 10.68
CA VAL A 28 20.57 -10.71 10.60
C VAL A 28 19.85 -10.72 9.25
N ILE A 29 20.43 -11.39 8.24
CA ILE A 29 19.88 -11.49 6.89
C ILE A 29 18.41 -11.97 6.88
N PRO A 30 18.00 -13.01 7.64
CA PRO A 30 16.61 -13.43 7.66
C PRO A 30 15.65 -12.32 8.12
N LYS A 31 16.06 -11.53 9.12
CA LYS A 31 15.28 -10.41 9.64
C LYS A 31 15.14 -9.29 8.61
N ILE A 32 16.23 -8.92 7.95
CA ILE A 32 16.25 -7.89 6.90
C ILE A 32 15.40 -8.34 5.71
N THR A 33 15.58 -9.57 5.25
CA THR A 33 14.86 -10.15 4.10
C THR A 33 13.36 -10.16 4.38
N ARG A 34 12.94 -10.56 5.59
CA ARG A 34 11.53 -10.50 5.99
C ARG A 34 10.97 -9.07 5.97
N ASN A 35 11.73 -8.11 6.50
CA ASN A 35 11.33 -6.69 6.50
C ASN A 35 11.20 -6.15 5.06
N LEU A 36 12.19 -6.44 4.21
CA LEU A 36 12.18 -6.05 2.81
C LEU A 36 10.99 -6.67 2.07
N LYS A 37 10.70 -7.96 2.29
CA LYS A 37 9.53 -8.63 1.71
C LYS A 37 8.23 -7.94 2.09
N ASN A 38 8.04 -7.62 3.37
CA ASN A 38 6.84 -6.96 3.86
C ASN A 38 6.69 -5.55 3.27
N ARG A 39 7.76 -4.76 3.23
CA ARG A 39 7.74 -3.41 2.65
C ARG A 39 7.50 -3.42 1.14
N ARG A 40 8.15 -4.32 0.41
CA ARG A 40 7.90 -4.52 -1.02
C ARG A 40 6.44 -4.92 -1.29
N LYS A 41 5.86 -5.76 -0.44
CA LYS A 41 4.44 -6.13 -0.56
C LYS A 41 3.54 -4.90 -0.44
N GLY A 42 3.75 -4.04 0.57
CA GLY A 42 2.99 -2.79 0.73
C GLY A 42 3.14 -1.87 -0.47
N TYR A 43 4.38 -1.60 -0.88
CA TYR A 43 4.68 -0.78 -2.06
C TYR A 43 4.08 -1.35 -3.35
N THR A 44 4.02 -2.67 -3.51
CA THR A 44 3.42 -3.30 -4.69
C THR A 44 1.92 -3.02 -4.74
N GLY A 45 1.17 -3.22 -3.64
CA GLY A 45 -0.27 -2.94 -3.68
C GLY A 45 -0.59 -1.44 -3.79
N GLU A 46 0.25 -0.57 -3.25
CA GLU A 46 0.21 0.87 -3.54
C GLU A 46 0.36 1.16 -5.03
N LYS A 47 1.39 0.58 -5.66
CA LYS A 47 1.67 0.73 -7.10
C LYS A 47 0.56 0.13 -7.96
N ASP A 48 -0.04 -0.98 -7.56
CA ASP A 48 -1.17 -1.60 -8.26
C ASP A 48 -2.39 -0.68 -8.24
N SER A 49 -2.59 0.08 -7.16
CA SER A 49 -3.66 1.09 -7.08
C SER A 49 -3.46 2.24 -8.09
N ASP A 50 -2.21 2.58 -8.44
CA ASP A 50 -1.91 3.64 -9.40
C ASP A 50 -2.53 3.36 -10.78
N TYR A 51 -2.78 2.08 -11.13
CA TYR A 51 -3.52 1.73 -12.35
C TYR A 51 -4.91 2.37 -12.37
N TYR A 52 -5.67 2.25 -11.28
CA TYR A 52 -7.01 2.82 -11.19
C TYR A 52 -6.98 4.35 -11.20
N ALA A 53 -5.96 4.95 -10.60
CA ALA A 53 -5.77 6.40 -10.65
C ALA A 53 -5.53 6.89 -12.09
N LYS A 54 -4.87 6.12 -12.95
CA LYS A 54 -4.67 6.44 -14.37
C LYS A 54 -5.94 6.41 -15.21
N LEU A 55 -6.99 5.72 -14.75
CA LEU A 55 -8.28 5.66 -15.44
C LEU A 55 -9.10 6.94 -15.24
N LEU A 56 -8.73 7.79 -14.26
CA LEU A 56 -9.40 9.05 -13.98
C LEU A 56 -9.08 10.09 -15.06
N ASP A 57 -10.06 10.93 -15.38
CA ASP A 57 -9.87 12.00 -16.36
C ASP A 57 -8.78 12.99 -15.89
N PRO A 58 -7.67 13.13 -16.64
CA PRO A 58 -6.57 13.96 -16.21
C PRO A 58 -6.87 15.46 -16.23
N LYS A 59 -7.97 15.91 -16.84
CA LYS A 59 -8.36 17.33 -16.82
C LYS A 59 -9.08 17.74 -15.54
N THR A 60 -9.70 16.77 -14.85
CA THR A 60 -10.55 17.02 -13.68
C THR A 60 -9.90 16.62 -12.37
N PHE A 61 -9.08 15.57 -12.37
CA PHE A 61 -8.41 15.07 -11.18
C PHE A 61 -6.95 15.49 -11.12
N PHE A 62 -6.48 16.01 -9.99
CA PHE A 62 -5.06 16.09 -9.67
C PHE A 62 -4.69 14.95 -8.72
N ILE A 63 -3.66 14.20 -9.07
CA ILE A 63 -3.29 12.97 -8.38
C ILE A 63 -1.92 13.17 -7.72
N LEU A 64 -1.84 12.97 -6.41
CA LEU A 64 -0.59 13.00 -5.65
C LEU A 64 -0.43 11.68 -4.90
N HIS A 65 0.60 10.92 -5.22
CA HIS A 65 0.95 9.70 -4.49
C HIS A 65 1.98 9.99 -3.39
N ASP A 66 1.95 9.21 -2.31
CA ASP A 66 2.95 9.24 -1.23
C ASP A 66 3.20 10.67 -0.71
N LEU A 67 2.10 11.37 -0.39
CA LEU A 67 2.14 12.74 0.09
C LEU A 67 2.37 12.75 1.60
N CYS A 68 3.59 13.08 2.01
CA CYS A 68 3.93 13.29 3.41
C CYS A 68 3.71 14.76 3.78
N LEU A 69 2.83 14.99 4.77
CA LEU A 69 2.52 16.31 5.31
C LEU A 69 2.95 16.39 6.77
N THR A 70 3.42 17.56 7.16
CA THR A 70 3.77 17.88 8.54
C THR A 70 2.79 18.90 9.08
N HIS A 71 2.11 18.57 10.17
CA HIS A 71 1.24 19.50 10.90
C HIS A 71 1.46 19.34 12.40
N ASN A 72 1.69 20.44 13.12
CA ASN A 72 1.94 20.45 14.56
C ASN A 72 3.02 19.45 15.02
N LYS A 73 4.13 19.37 14.28
CA LYS A 73 5.24 18.41 14.51
C LYS A 73 4.87 16.93 14.33
N LEU A 74 3.65 16.64 13.88
CA LEU A 74 3.21 15.30 13.49
C LEU A 74 3.36 15.14 11.98
N ASN A 75 3.95 14.03 11.57
CA ASN A 75 4.03 13.66 10.16
C ASN A 75 2.98 12.60 9.87
N PHE A 76 2.20 12.80 8.81
CA PHE A 76 1.28 11.80 8.30
C PHE A 76 1.47 11.65 6.80
N GLN A 77 1.36 10.41 6.34
CA GLN A 77 1.47 10.05 4.94
C GLN A 77 0.07 9.79 4.40
N ILE A 78 -0.19 10.30 3.19
CA ILE A 78 -1.38 9.97 2.41
C ILE A 78 -0.91 9.13 1.22
N ASP A 79 -1.40 7.90 1.12
CA ASP A 79 -0.97 6.98 0.05
C ASP A 79 -1.33 7.50 -1.34
N THR A 80 -2.57 7.98 -1.51
CA THR A 80 -3.02 8.69 -2.71
C THR A 80 -4.04 9.77 -2.36
N LEU A 81 -3.74 11.00 -2.76
CA LEU A 81 -4.64 12.14 -2.68
C LEU A 81 -5.19 12.46 -4.07
N LEU A 82 -6.51 12.42 -4.19
CA LEU A 82 -7.24 12.85 -5.38
C LEU A 82 -7.89 14.20 -5.10
N LEU A 83 -7.52 15.21 -5.87
CA LEU A 83 -8.08 16.56 -5.77
C LEU A 83 -8.88 16.89 -7.02
N THR A 84 -10.03 17.52 -6.82
CA THR A 84 -10.83 18.12 -7.89
C THR A 84 -11.29 19.50 -7.44
N THR A 85 -11.96 20.25 -8.32
CA THR A 85 -12.59 21.53 -7.94
C THR A 85 -13.83 21.36 -7.05
N ARG A 86 -14.33 20.13 -6.88
CA ARG A 86 -15.59 19.84 -6.16
C ARG A 86 -15.37 19.14 -4.83
N PHE A 87 -14.35 18.30 -4.74
CA PHE A 87 -14.08 17.49 -3.55
C PHE A 87 -12.61 17.07 -3.47
N ILE A 88 -12.26 16.61 -2.28
CA ILE A 88 -10.97 15.99 -1.93
C ILE A 88 -11.25 14.56 -1.49
N THR A 89 -10.49 13.60 -2.02
CA THR A 89 -10.57 12.19 -1.62
C THR A 89 -9.20 11.68 -1.20
N VAL A 90 -9.13 11.15 0.02
CA VAL A 90 -7.98 10.45 0.57
C VAL A 90 -8.21 8.95 0.40
N VAL A 91 -7.29 8.28 -0.30
CA VAL A 91 -7.34 6.83 -0.51
C VAL A 91 -6.20 6.20 0.29
N GLU A 92 -6.58 5.37 1.26
CA GLU A 92 -5.67 4.54 2.06
C GLU A 92 -5.58 3.14 1.43
N ILE A 93 -4.37 2.62 1.22
CA ILE A 93 -4.16 1.37 0.49
C ILE A 93 -3.62 0.30 1.44
N LYS A 94 -4.40 -0.76 1.65
CA LYS A 94 -3.99 -1.90 2.49
C LYS A 94 -3.77 -3.15 1.67
N THR A 95 -2.51 -3.59 1.61
CA THR A 95 -2.15 -4.84 0.92
C THR A 95 -2.23 -6.03 1.88
N LEU A 96 -3.41 -6.66 1.93
CA LEU A 96 -3.68 -7.82 2.77
C LEU A 96 -3.27 -9.12 2.04
N SER A 97 -3.00 -10.19 2.78
CA SER A 97 -2.76 -11.53 2.23
C SER A 97 -3.27 -12.56 3.20
N GLY A 98 -3.88 -13.62 2.67
CA GLY A 98 -4.49 -14.67 3.48
C GLY A 98 -6.01 -14.53 3.51
N ASP A 99 -6.61 -15.13 4.52
CA ASP A 99 -8.07 -15.14 4.67
C ASP A 99 -8.53 -13.89 5.44
N LEU A 100 -9.48 -13.16 4.85
CA LEU A 100 -10.25 -12.13 5.53
C LEU A 100 -11.51 -12.76 6.12
N PHE A 101 -11.70 -12.54 7.42
CA PHE A 101 -12.89 -12.95 8.13
C PHE A 101 -13.72 -11.71 8.43
N PHE A 102 -14.88 -11.62 7.81
CA PHE A 102 -15.84 -10.56 8.10
C PHE A 102 -16.83 -11.09 9.12
N LYS A 103 -16.81 -10.48 10.31
CA LYS A 103 -17.83 -10.72 11.32
C LYS A 103 -19.02 -9.84 10.97
N GLU A 104 -20.14 -10.45 10.61
CA GLU A 104 -21.39 -9.70 10.53
C GLU A 104 -21.72 -9.18 11.93
N ILE A 105 -21.90 -7.87 12.05
CA ILE A 105 -22.51 -7.28 13.24
C ILE A 105 -23.98 -7.66 13.14
N GLN A 106 -24.36 -8.72 13.86
CA GLN A 106 -25.74 -9.19 13.89
C GLN A 106 -26.63 -8.14 14.56
N ASP A 107 -27.51 -7.51 13.80
CA ASP A 107 -28.80 -7.14 14.35
C ASP A 107 -29.64 -8.43 14.46
N SER A 108 -29.77 -8.95 15.69
CA SER A 108 -30.82 -9.90 16.12
C SER A 108 -30.88 -11.35 15.57
N SER A 109 -29.89 -11.87 14.82
CA SER A 109 -29.83 -13.32 14.53
C SER A 109 -29.07 -14.11 15.61
N PRO A 110 -29.50 -15.31 16.03
CA PRO A 110 -28.79 -16.14 17.00
C PRO A 110 -27.60 -16.94 16.41
N PHE A 111 -27.38 -16.93 15.10
CA PHE A 111 -26.32 -17.72 14.44
C PHE A 111 -25.28 -16.84 13.74
N PRO A 112 -24.02 -16.78 14.22
CA PRO A 112 -23.00 -15.93 13.62
C PRO A 112 -22.63 -16.45 12.22
N ILE A 113 -23.04 -15.73 11.18
CA ILE A 113 -22.60 -15.99 9.81
C ILE A 113 -21.22 -15.33 9.65
N THR A 114 -20.19 -16.15 9.50
CA THR A 114 -18.84 -15.66 9.18
C THR A 114 -18.60 -15.82 7.69
N LYS A 115 -18.45 -14.71 6.97
CA LYS A 115 -18.05 -14.73 5.56
C LYS A 115 -16.52 -14.79 5.48
N ARG A 116 -16.01 -15.87 4.89
CA ARG A 116 -14.58 -16.07 4.58
C ARG A 116 -14.30 -15.60 3.16
N LEU A 117 -13.46 -14.60 3.01
CA LEU A 117 -12.93 -14.15 1.73
C LEU A 117 -11.44 -14.49 1.69
N ARG A 118 -11.05 -15.42 0.83
CA ARG A 118 -9.62 -15.69 0.59
C ARG A 118 -9.07 -14.61 -0.35
N VAL A 119 -8.13 -13.82 0.14
CA VAL A 119 -7.41 -12.82 -0.67
C VAL A 119 -6.11 -13.45 -1.12
N GLU A 120 -6.13 -13.99 -2.34
CA GLU A 120 -4.93 -14.43 -3.02
C GLU A 120 -4.21 -13.21 -3.60
N THR A 121 -2.88 -13.18 -3.45
CA THR A 121 -2.06 -12.14 -4.09
C THR A 121 -1.98 -12.52 -5.56
N ILE A 122 -2.90 -12.00 -6.38
CA ILE A 122 -2.89 -12.23 -7.82
C ILE A 122 -1.61 -11.57 -8.37
N PRO A 123 -0.73 -12.30 -9.05
CA PRO A 123 0.48 -11.74 -9.64
C PRO A 123 0.08 -10.98 -10.92
N TRP A 124 -0.52 -9.81 -10.74
CA TRP A 124 -0.67 -8.85 -11.83
C TRP A 124 0.74 -8.40 -12.23
N PHE A 125 1.12 -8.64 -13.49
CA PHE A 125 2.45 -8.47 -14.10
C PHE A 125 3.41 -9.67 -14.02
N ARG A 126 3.09 -10.71 -14.80
CA ARG A 126 4.08 -11.45 -15.60
C ARG A 126 3.81 -11.19 -17.08
N HIS A 127 4.34 -10.09 -17.62
CA HIS A 127 4.57 -9.91 -19.06
C HIS A 127 5.96 -9.32 -19.25
#